data_AF-A0A3N5G6Y5-F1
#
_entry.id   AF-A0A3N5G6Y5-F1
#
_cell.length_a   1.000
_cell.length_b   1.000
_cell.length_c   1.000
_cell.angle_alpha   90.00
_cell.angle_beta   90.00
_cell.angle_gamma   90.00
#
_symmetry.space_group_name_H-M   'P 1'
#
loop_
_entity.id
_entity.type
_entity.pdbx_description
1 polymer ?
#
loop_
_entity_poly.entity_id
_entity_poly.type
_entity_poly.pdbx_seq_one_letter_code
_entity_poly.pdbx_strand_id
1 'polypeptide(L)' 'MILRVSVGLVYAFLLLPMVIVVLAAFNAGNYFTFPPQGFSLKWFANFFNRREFMQALWLST' A
#
# COMPACT_ATOMS: atom_id res chain seq x y z
N MET A 1 -6.28 -29.71 13.87
CA MET A 1 -6.30 -28.30 14.33
C MET A 1 -5.00 -27.57 14.01
N ILE A 2 -3.84 -28.19 14.30
CA ILE A 2 -2.49 -27.63 14.03
C ILE A 2 -2.31 -27.14 12.58
N LEU A 3 -2.74 -27.92 11.59
CA LEU A 3 -2.60 -27.60 10.17
C LEU A 3 -3.34 -26.30 9.79
N ARG A 4 -4.53 -26.07 10.35
CA ARG A 4 -5.34 -24.86 10.06
C ARG A 4 -4.68 -23.61 10.62
N VAL A 5 -4.07 -23.72 11.80
CA VAL A 5 -3.34 -22.61 12.44
C VAL A 5 -2.07 -22.29 11.64
N SER A 6 -1.30 -23.29 11.25
CA SER A 6 -0.09 -23.11 10.44
C SER A 6 -0.40 -22.45 9.09
N VAL A 7 -1.45 -22.93 8.40
CA VAL A 7 -1.91 -22.33 7.13
C VAL A 7 -2.33 -20.87 7.34
N GLY A 8 -3.08 -20.57 8.40
CA GLY A 8 -3.45 -19.20 8.75
C GLY A 8 -2.25 -18.28 8.98
N LEU A 9 -1.22 -18.75 9.69
CA LEU A 9 0.02 -17.99 9.93
C LEU A 9 0.81 -17.74 8.64
N VAL A 10 0.87 -18.73 7.75
CA VAL A 10 1.52 -18.56 6.44
C VAL A 10 0.81 -17.49 5.62
N TYR A 11 -0.52 -17.52 5.56
CA TYR A 11 -1.28 -16.48 4.88
C TYR A 11 -1.10 -15.10 5.52
N ALA A 12 -1.12 -15.01 6.86
CA ALA A 12 -0.88 -13.76 7.55
C ALA A 12 0.52 -13.20 7.25
N PHE A 13 1.54 -14.05 7.22
CA PHE A 13 2.91 -13.66 6.86
C PHE A 13 3.02 -13.19 5.39
N LEU A 14 2.35 -13.88 4.46
CA LEU A 14 2.31 -13.48 3.06
C LEU A 14 1.58 -12.15 2.84
N LEU A 15 0.53 -11.88 3.63
CA LEU A 15 -0.23 -10.63 3.57
C LEU A 15 0.43 -9.48 4.33
N LEU A 16 1.27 -9.77 5.32
CA LEU A 16 2.00 -8.79 6.13
C LEU A 16 2.70 -7.70 5.30
N PRO A 17 3.54 -8.01 4.28
CA PRO A 17 4.19 -6.98 3.47
C PRO A 17 3.18 -6.14 2.71
N MET A 18 2.07 -6.73 2.25
CA MET A 18 1.00 -6.03 1.55
C MET A 18 0.31 -5.03 2.47
N VAL A 19 0.04 -5.41 3.72
CA VAL A 19 -0.50 -4.50 4.75
C VAL A 19 0.46 -3.35 5.05
N ILE A 20 1.76 -3.62 5.13
CA ILE A 20 2.78 -2.57 5.33
C ILE A 20 2.77 -1.57 4.17
N VAL A 21 2.67 -2.04 2.93
CA VAL A 21 2.56 -1.18 1.74
C VAL A 21 1.30 -0.33 1.78
N VAL A 22 0.15 -0.91 2.15
CA VAL A 22 -1.11 -0.17 2.30
C VAL A 22 -0.98 0.91 3.38
N LEU A 23 -0.44 0.58 4.55
CA LEU A 23 -0.21 1.55 5.63
C LEU A 23 0.76 2.66 5.20
N ALA A 24 1.82 2.32 4.45
CA ALA A 24 2.74 3.29 3.89
C ALA A 24 2.07 4.19 2.83
N ALA A 25 1.12 3.67 2.06
CA ALA A 25 0.35 4.45 1.08
C ALA A 25 -0.52 5.54 1.74
N PHE A 26 -0.92 5.34 3.00
CA PHE A 26 -1.65 6.32 3.81
C PHE A 26 -0.74 7.25 4.62
N ASN A 27 0.58 7.20 4.45
CA ASN A 27 1.51 8.03 5.21
C ASN A 27 1.41 9.52 4.81
N ALA A 28 1.22 10.39 5.82
CA ALA A 28 1.23 11.84 5.68
C ALA A 28 2.62 12.47 5.49
N GLY A 29 3.69 11.76 5.84
CA GLY A 29 5.06 12.23 5.68
C GLY A 29 5.54 12.25 4.22
N ASN A 30 6.47 13.15 3.90
CA ASN A 30 7.17 13.16 2.60
C ASN A 30 8.22 12.02 2.48
N TYR A 31 8.39 11.21 3.52
CA TYR A 31 9.39 10.14 3.60
C TYR A 31 8.72 8.83 4.03
N PHE A 32 9.21 7.71 3.52
CA PHE A 32 8.81 6.36 3.95
C PHE A 32 9.30 6.08 5.37
N THR A 33 8.62 6.64 6.36
CA THR A 33 8.91 6.45 7.78
C THR A 33 7.83 5.58 8.39
N PHE A 34 8.25 4.51 9.08
CA PHE A 34 7.36 3.61 9.80
C PHE A 34 7.58 3.81 11.32
N PRO A 35 6.56 4.08 12.15
CA PRO A 35 5.12 4.21 11.83
C PRO A 35 4.76 5.55 11.16
N PRO A 36 3.74 5.58 10.27
CA PRO A 36 3.29 6.81 9.61
C PRO A 36 2.76 7.83 10.64
N GLN A 37 3.21 9.08 10.57
CA GLN A 37 2.87 10.13 11.55
C GLN A 37 1.51 10.81 11.27
N GLY A 38 0.57 10.09 10.69
CA GLY A 38 -0.76 10.59 10.34
C GLY A 38 -1.30 9.95 9.07
N PHE A 39 -2.62 10.00 8.91
CA PHE A 39 -3.34 9.47 7.76
C PHE A 39 -3.44 10.56 6.67
N SER A 40 -2.93 10.29 5.47
CA SER A 40 -2.98 11.22 4.34
C SER A 40 -3.30 10.52 3.04
N LEU A 41 -4.17 11.16 2.26
CA LEU A 41 -4.50 10.77 0.89
C LEU A 41 -3.75 11.61 -0.16
N LYS A 42 -2.73 12.38 0.25
CA LYS A 42 -1.96 13.26 -0.66
C LYS A 42 -1.41 12.51 -1.88
N TRP A 43 -0.95 11.27 -1.70
CA TRP A 43 -0.44 10.44 -2.79
C TRP A 43 -1.52 10.02 -3.77
N PHE A 44 -2.72 9.68 -3.25
CA PHE A 44 -3.89 9.38 -4.06
C PHE A 44 -4.29 10.62 -4.88
N ALA A 45 -4.39 11.79 -4.24
CA ALA A 45 -4.68 13.05 -4.92
C ALA A 45 -3.60 13.43 -5.96
N ASN A 46 -2.31 13.26 -5.65
CA ASN A 46 -1.22 13.51 -6.58
C ASN A 46 -1.23 12.55 -7.77
N PHE A 47 -1.56 11.27 -7.55
CA PHE A 47 -1.70 10.27 -8.61
C PHE A 47 -2.75 10.72 -9.64
N PHE A 48 -3.93 11.14 -9.21
CA PHE A 48 -5.01 11.62 -10.09
C PHE A 48 -4.76 13.01 -10.70
N ASN A 49 -3.87 13.83 -10.13
CA ASN A 49 -3.56 15.17 -10.66
C ASN A 49 -2.43 15.16 -11.70
N ARG A 50 -1.59 14.13 -11.71
CA ARG A 50 -0.42 14.02 -12.59
C ARG A 50 -0.79 13.39 -13.93
N ARG A 51 -0.95 14.22 -14.96
CA ARG A 51 -1.30 13.79 -16.33
C ARG A 51 -0.45 12.64 -16.88
N GLU A 52 0.83 12.57 -16.51
CA GLU A 52 1.76 11.49 -16.87
C GLU A 52 1.28 10.11 -16.38
N PHE A 53 0.77 10.01 -15.14
CA PHE A 53 0.26 8.74 -14.61
C PHE A 53 -1.05 8.31 -15.31
N MET A 54 -1.96 9.24 -15.60
CA MET A 54 -3.18 8.91 -16.34
C MET A 54 -2.90 8.55 -17.80
N GLN A 55 -1.91 9.18 -18.44
CA GLN A 55 -1.49 8.80 -19.79
C GLN A 55 -0.86 7.41 -19.81
N ALA A 56 -0.01 7.06 -18.84
CA ALA A 56 0.54 5.72 -18.71
C ALA A 56 -0.55 4.65 -18.52
N LEU A 57 -1.59 4.95 -17.74
CA LEU A 57 -2.77 4.07 -17.60
C LEU A 57 -3.50 3.87 -18.94
N TRP A 58 -3.70 4.94 -19.71
CA TRP A 58 -4.36 4.85 -21.02
C TRP A 58 -3.53 4.15 -22.09
N LEU A 59 -2.20 4.26 -22.01
CA LEU A 59 -1.26 3.61 -22.93
C LEU A 59 -1.04 2.12 -22.65
N SER A 60 -1.55 1.60 -21.53
CA SER A 60 -1.39 0.19 -21.13
C SER A 60 -2.45 -0.75 -21.73
N THR A 61 -3.20 -0.29 -22.74
CA THR A 61 -4.07 -1.13 -23.61
C THR A 61 -3.30 -1.50 -24.87
#